data_AF-A0A9D5LWI1-F1
#
_entry.id   AF-A0A9D5LWI1-F1
#
_cell.length_a   1.000
_cell.length_b   1.000
_cell.length_c   1.000
_cell.angle_alpha   90.00
_cell.angle_beta   90.00
_cell.angle_gamma   90.00
#
_symmetry.space_group_name_H-M   'P 1'
#
loop_
_entity.id
_entity.type
_entity.pdbx_description
1 polymer ?
#
loop_
_entity_poly.entity_id
_entity_poly.type
_entity_poly.pdbx_seq_one_letter_code
_entity_poly.pdbx_strand_id
1 'polypeptide(L)'
;MKQTGIKKIVFVLLIIFLLCPSAVFGAESVYQIDAMEPEDPALWQAGTLTGFGGTAVMEGKGASGAAGTWKIETQPGAYYVSWWNAISDAGCPAATLTLKSAEIEQKYELPQNQGVSGWLELGMIQLSDGKLTVHIAGTSGKVLASAVRLNIIDGYEAMTALMFQRNPNLAAMKINSPVLFQNSRKIQVQPPVLIEDTTWVPLRILSEGLGYSVEWDGQHQKIFMQSGDTTLLFTIGSSEYTKNGETYEMPFAPFLQEDITMVPLRLVSESMGQLVFWHESGMILVGDEVPFDTETDAKFLDTLQMAFS
;
A
#
# COMPACT_ATOMS: atom_id res chain seq x y z
N MET A 1 22.93 -13.12 -18.46
CA MET A 1 22.87 -11.92 -19.35
C MET A 1 21.42 -11.47 -19.50
N LYS A 2 21.03 -10.44 -18.76
CA LYS A 2 19.92 -9.47 -18.99
C LYS A 2 19.67 -8.72 -17.66
N GLN A 3 20.60 -7.82 -17.29
CA GLN A 3 20.48 -6.93 -16.12
C GLN A 3 20.91 -5.50 -16.50
N THR A 4 20.37 -4.98 -17.60
CA THR A 4 20.82 -3.70 -18.17
C THR A 4 19.71 -2.67 -18.37
N GLY A 5 18.45 -3.03 -18.10
CA GLY A 5 17.30 -2.12 -18.26
C GLY A 5 16.97 -1.28 -17.03
N ILE A 6 17.03 -1.88 -15.83
CA ILE A 6 16.54 -1.27 -14.59
C ILE A 6 17.50 -0.18 -14.06
N LYS A 7 18.82 -0.45 -14.10
CA LYS A 7 19.86 0.48 -13.58
C LYS A 7 19.91 1.85 -14.25
N LYS A 8 19.60 1.95 -15.55
CA LYS A 8 19.67 3.23 -16.29
C LYS A 8 18.48 4.15 -16.02
N ILE A 9 17.35 3.61 -15.57
CA ILE A 9 16.10 4.38 -15.46
C ILE A 9 15.94 4.99 -14.07
N VAL A 10 16.51 4.38 -13.01
CA VAL A 10 16.60 4.97 -11.67
C VAL A 10 17.35 6.31 -11.72
N PHE A 11 18.43 6.38 -12.50
CA PHE A 11 19.28 7.57 -12.62
C PHE A 11 18.62 8.75 -13.37
N VAL A 12 17.74 8.48 -14.35
CA VAL A 12 17.12 9.53 -15.19
C VAL A 12 15.97 10.23 -14.46
N LEU A 13 15.20 9.53 -13.62
CA LEU A 13 14.12 10.16 -12.84
C LEU A 13 14.64 10.96 -11.63
N LEU A 14 15.76 10.53 -11.02
CA LEU A 14 16.40 11.25 -9.91
C LEU A 14 16.80 12.69 -10.31
N ILE A 15 17.16 12.89 -11.58
CA ILE A 15 17.55 14.20 -12.14
C ILE A 15 16.33 15.13 -12.27
N ILE A 16 15.13 14.62 -12.52
CA ILE A 16 13.91 15.44 -12.64
C ILE A 16 13.51 15.99 -11.28
N PHE A 17 13.66 15.23 -10.20
CA PHE A 17 13.37 15.68 -8.83
C PHE A 17 14.44 16.66 -8.28
N LEU A 18 15.71 16.49 -8.66
CA LEU A 18 16.82 17.35 -8.20
C LEU A 18 16.81 18.78 -8.80
N LEU A 19 15.97 19.05 -9.80
CA LEU A 19 15.89 20.36 -10.46
C LEU A 19 14.78 21.27 -9.93
N CYS A 20 14.01 20.84 -8.92
CA CYS A 20 12.99 21.70 -8.32
C CYS A 20 13.46 22.17 -6.92
N PRO A 21 14.13 23.33 -6.82
CA PRO A 21 14.52 23.87 -5.54
C PRO A 21 13.27 24.34 -4.80
N SER A 22 13.01 23.72 -3.65
CA SER A 22 12.34 24.34 -2.49
C SER A 22 11.25 25.35 -2.83
N ALA A 23 10.19 24.92 -3.51
CA ALA A 23 9.03 25.76 -3.69
C ALA A 23 8.07 25.50 -2.52
N VAL A 24 7.98 26.50 -1.64
CA VAL A 24 6.98 26.60 -0.59
C VAL A 24 5.60 26.52 -1.24
N PHE A 25 4.88 25.43 -1.05
CA PHE A 25 3.50 25.27 -1.53
C PHE A 25 2.60 24.89 -0.38
N GLY A 26 1.55 25.68 -0.16
CA GLY A 26 0.51 25.37 0.80
C GLY A 26 -0.17 24.05 0.45
N ALA A 27 -0.55 23.30 1.47
CA ALA A 27 -1.25 22.04 1.35
C ALA A 27 -2.63 22.24 0.68
N GLU A 28 -2.70 22.15 -0.65
CA GLU A 28 -3.95 22.12 -1.38
C GLU A 28 -4.34 20.66 -1.65
N SER A 29 -5.32 20.17 -0.90
CA SER A 29 -6.04 18.95 -1.24
C SER A 29 -6.95 19.22 -2.43
N VAL A 30 -6.81 18.45 -3.51
CA VAL A 30 -7.75 18.48 -4.63
C VAL A 30 -8.91 17.54 -4.30
N TYR A 31 -10.11 18.10 -4.22
CA TYR A 31 -11.34 17.33 -4.06
C TYR A 31 -12.12 17.36 -5.38
N GLN A 32 -12.49 16.19 -5.88
CA GLN A 32 -13.43 16.10 -6.99
C GLN A 32 -14.62 15.24 -6.56
N ILE A 33 -15.71 15.92 -6.27
CA ILE A 33 -16.97 15.35 -5.78
C ILE A 33 -17.92 14.99 -6.92
N ASP A 34 -17.73 15.62 -8.10
CA ASP A 34 -18.58 15.43 -9.26
C ASP A 34 -17.81 14.67 -10.35
N ALA A 35 -18.39 13.56 -10.80
CA ALA A 35 -17.92 12.89 -12.00
C ALA A 35 -18.05 13.85 -13.18
N MET A 36 -17.13 13.78 -14.15
CA MET A 36 -17.49 14.26 -15.48
C MET A 36 -18.70 13.43 -15.91
N GLU A 37 -19.70 14.09 -16.49
CA GLU A 37 -21.03 13.52 -16.78
C GLU A 37 -20.99 12.00 -16.97
N PRO A 38 -21.82 11.23 -16.24
CA PRO A 38 -21.79 9.79 -16.32
C PRO A 38 -21.88 9.33 -17.77
N GLU A 39 -21.12 8.31 -18.16
CA GLU A 39 -20.97 7.95 -19.57
C GLU A 39 -22.31 7.65 -20.28
N ASP A 40 -23.30 7.22 -19.50
CA ASP A 40 -24.70 7.14 -19.92
C ASP A 40 -25.61 7.81 -18.86
N PRO A 41 -25.90 9.12 -18.98
CA PRO A 41 -26.70 9.86 -17.99
C PRO A 41 -28.11 9.30 -17.82
N ALA A 42 -28.64 8.58 -18.82
CA ALA A 42 -29.94 7.95 -18.71
C ALA A 42 -29.93 6.87 -17.60
N LEU A 43 -28.79 6.23 -17.36
CA LEU A 43 -28.60 5.20 -16.33
C LEU A 43 -28.31 5.76 -14.92
N TRP A 44 -28.25 7.08 -14.70
CA TRP A 44 -27.89 7.66 -13.40
C TRP A 44 -28.98 8.54 -12.79
N GLN A 45 -29.12 8.48 -11.47
CA GLN A 45 -29.97 9.34 -10.66
C GLN A 45 -29.25 9.80 -9.39
N ALA A 46 -29.66 10.95 -8.83
CA ALA A 46 -29.27 11.31 -7.48
C ALA A 46 -29.91 10.33 -6.49
N GLY A 47 -29.10 9.73 -5.62
CA GLY A 47 -29.53 8.87 -4.53
C GLY A 47 -30.01 9.63 -3.31
N THR A 48 -30.44 8.90 -2.29
CA THR A 48 -30.78 9.46 -0.97
C THR A 48 -29.62 9.40 0.01
N LEU A 49 -28.55 8.68 -0.32
CA LEU A 49 -27.35 8.59 0.49
C LEU A 49 -26.61 9.93 0.49
N THR A 50 -26.23 10.37 1.70
CA THR A 50 -25.36 11.53 1.88
C THR A 50 -23.91 11.12 1.62
N GLY A 51 -23.33 11.69 0.57
CA GLY A 51 -21.93 11.59 0.22
C GLY A 51 -21.06 12.59 0.97
N PHE A 52 -19.80 12.67 0.57
CA PHE A 52 -18.85 13.63 1.15
C PHE A 52 -19.33 15.08 0.97
N GLY A 53 -19.14 15.92 1.99
CA GLY A 53 -19.53 17.34 1.93
C GLY A 53 -21.05 17.57 1.91
N GLY A 54 -21.87 16.55 2.20
CA GLY A 54 -23.33 16.65 2.19
C GLY A 54 -23.97 16.52 0.81
N THR A 55 -23.20 16.18 -0.23
CA THR A 55 -23.73 15.99 -1.59
C THR A 55 -24.50 14.68 -1.71
N ALA A 56 -25.40 14.58 -2.69
CA ALA A 56 -26.05 13.33 -2.99
C ALA A 56 -25.07 12.38 -3.69
N VAL A 57 -25.01 11.12 -3.24
CA VAL A 57 -24.31 10.07 -3.99
C VAL A 57 -25.10 9.77 -5.26
N MET A 58 -24.41 9.70 -6.40
CA MET A 58 -25.06 9.30 -7.64
C MET A 58 -25.22 7.77 -7.66
N GLU A 59 -26.38 7.29 -8.08
CA GLU A 59 -26.73 5.87 -8.14
C GLU A 59 -27.06 5.45 -9.57
N GLY A 60 -26.57 4.28 -9.98
CA GLY A 60 -27.09 3.60 -11.16
C GLY A 60 -28.58 3.24 -11.01
N LYS A 61 -29.42 3.59 -11.98
CA LYS A 61 -30.88 3.33 -12.03
C LYS A 61 -31.26 1.86 -12.19
N GLY A 62 -30.31 0.94 -12.25
CA GLY A 62 -30.54 -0.48 -12.48
C GLY A 62 -29.38 -1.36 -12.02
N ALA A 63 -29.57 -2.68 -12.11
CA ALA A 63 -28.63 -3.66 -11.57
C ALA A 63 -27.35 -3.83 -12.41
N SER A 64 -27.22 -3.29 -13.62
CA SER A 64 -26.01 -3.49 -14.41
C SER A 64 -25.71 -2.33 -15.38
N GLY A 65 -24.42 -2.08 -15.60
CA GLY A 65 -23.93 -1.26 -16.71
C GLY A 65 -23.72 0.23 -16.42
N ALA A 66 -24.03 0.72 -15.22
CA ALA A 66 -23.74 2.10 -14.85
C ALA A 66 -22.22 2.28 -14.62
N ALA A 67 -21.63 3.26 -15.30
CA ALA A 67 -20.24 3.66 -15.12
C ALA A 67 -20.11 5.19 -14.98
N GLY A 68 -19.15 5.61 -14.18
CA GLY A 68 -18.86 7.02 -13.90
C GLY A 68 -17.37 7.29 -13.98
N THR A 69 -17.00 8.46 -14.52
CA THR A 69 -15.60 8.81 -14.78
C THR A 69 -15.29 10.21 -14.26
N TRP A 70 -14.22 10.35 -13.50
CA TRP A 70 -13.63 11.63 -13.11
C TRP A 70 -12.34 11.81 -13.90
N LYS A 71 -12.18 12.94 -14.58
CA LYS A 71 -10.86 13.37 -15.05
C LYS A 71 -10.42 14.51 -14.16
N ILE A 72 -9.28 14.31 -13.54
CA ILE A 72 -8.69 15.19 -12.54
C ILE A 72 -7.42 15.74 -13.16
N GLU A 73 -7.31 17.06 -13.22
CA GLU A 73 -6.09 17.77 -13.60
C GLU A 73 -5.48 18.40 -12.35
N THR A 74 -4.21 18.11 -12.12
CA THR A 74 -3.39 18.60 -11.03
C THR A 74 -2.03 19.06 -11.57
N GLN A 75 -1.14 19.53 -10.69
CA GLN A 75 0.27 19.68 -11.06
C GLN A 75 0.98 18.31 -11.08
N PRO A 76 2.04 18.13 -11.88
CA PRO A 76 2.91 16.96 -11.76
C PRO A 76 3.38 16.76 -10.32
N GLY A 77 3.31 15.54 -9.79
CA GLY A 77 3.66 15.28 -8.40
C GLY A 77 3.22 13.92 -7.88
N ALA A 78 3.55 13.66 -6.62
CA ALA A 78 3.06 12.50 -5.88
C ALA A 78 1.81 12.88 -5.08
N TYR A 79 0.85 11.96 -4.99
CA TYR A 79 -0.43 12.21 -4.35
C TYR A 79 -0.91 11.00 -3.54
N TYR A 80 -1.43 11.22 -2.33
CA TYR A 80 -2.28 10.24 -1.66
C TYR A 80 -3.68 10.33 -2.25
N VAL A 81 -4.17 9.21 -2.81
CA VAL A 81 -5.52 9.11 -3.37
C VAL A 81 -6.42 8.38 -2.40
N SER A 82 -7.57 8.98 -2.14
CA SER A 82 -8.63 8.38 -1.34
C SER A 82 -9.96 8.43 -2.10
N TRP A 83 -10.78 7.42 -1.90
CA TRP A 83 -12.12 7.32 -2.47
C TRP A 83 -13.16 7.31 -1.36
N TRP A 84 -14.22 8.09 -1.50
CA TRP A 84 -15.37 7.98 -0.61
C TRP A 84 -16.20 6.76 -1.01
N ASN A 85 -16.07 5.67 -0.26
CA ASN A 85 -16.86 4.48 -0.50
C ASN A 85 -18.23 4.64 0.17
N ALA A 86 -19.27 4.90 -0.62
CA ALA A 86 -20.65 4.88 -0.14
C ALA A 86 -21.15 3.43 -0.05
N ILE A 87 -21.89 3.11 1.01
CA ILE A 87 -22.47 1.79 1.27
C ILE A 87 -23.99 1.88 1.33
N SER A 88 -24.68 0.94 0.69
CA SER A 88 -26.13 0.71 0.85
C SER A 88 -26.49 -0.74 0.58
N ASP A 89 -27.55 -1.27 1.18
CA ASP A 89 -27.98 -2.67 0.98
C ASP A 89 -28.24 -3.03 -0.50
N ALA A 90 -28.59 -2.04 -1.33
CA ALA A 90 -28.82 -2.21 -2.76
C ALA A 90 -27.57 -1.98 -3.63
N GLY A 91 -26.42 -1.67 -3.02
CA GLY A 91 -25.17 -1.34 -3.70
C GLY A 91 -24.58 -2.52 -4.47
N CYS A 92 -23.66 -2.24 -5.39
CA CYS A 92 -22.93 -3.25 -6.12
C CYS A 92 -21.98 -4.02 -5.18
N PRO A 93 -22.08 -5.36 -5.06
CA PRO A 93 -21.23 -6.15 -4.17
C PRO A 93 -19.76 -6.21 -4.57
N ALA A 94 -19.46 -5.97 -5.85
CA ALA A 94 -18.11 -6.01 -6.40
C ALA A 94 -17.96 -4.92 -7.48
N ALA A 95 -18.11 -3.66 -7.08
CA ALA A 95 -17.83 -2.55 -8.00
C ALA A 95 -16.32 -2.48 -8.25
N THR A 96 -15.90 -2.12 -9.47
CA THR A 96 -14.49 -1.96 -9.81
C THR A 96 -14.16 -0.48 -9.95
N LEU A 97 -13.30 0.04 -9.09
CA LEU A 97 -12.69 1.35 -9.21
C LEU A 97 -11.35 1.22 -9.94
N THR A 98 -11.15 1.96 -11.01
CA THR A 98 -9.91 2.00 -11.78
C THR A 98 -9.29 3.39 -11.70
N LEU A 99 -8.04 3.48 -11.25
CA LEU A 99 -7.20 4.66 -11.34
C LEU A 99 -6.30 4.51 -12.56
N LYS A 100 -6.29 5.51 -13.45
CA LYS A 100 -5.51 5.47 -14.69
C LYS A 100 -4.81 6.79 -14.98
N SER A 101 -3.51 6.72 -15.25
CA SER A 101 -2.69 7.83 -15.76
C SER A 101 -1.83 7.34 -16.93
N ALA A 102 -0.82 8.13 -17.34
CA ALA A 102 0.18 7.68 -18.30
C ALA A 102 1.08 6.55 -17.75
N GLU A 103 1.23 6.47 -16.42
CA GLU A 103 2.17 5.59 -15.72
C GLU A 103 1.48 4.43 -15.00
N ILE A 104 0.20 4.57 -14.66
CA ILE A 104 -0.53 3.56 -13.88
C ILE A 104 -1.87 3.17 -14.49
N GLU A 105 -2.23 1.89 -14.28
CA GLU A 105 -3.61 1.41 -14.33
C GLU A 105 -3.81 0.47 -13.12
N GLN A 106 -4.40 0.98 -12.04
CA GLN A 106 -4.66 0.24 -10.81
C GLN A 106 -6.16 -0.01 -10.66
N LYS A 107 -6.53 -1.23 -10.23
CA LYS A 107 -7.92 -1.64 -10.05
C LYS A 107 -8.16 -2.07 -8.62
N TYR A 108 -9.28 -1.61 -8.06
CA TYR A 108 -9.73 -1.92 -6.71
C TYR A 108 -11.15 -2.48 -6.79
N GLU A 109 -11.36 -3.62 -6.14
CA GLU A 109 -12.70 -4.15 -5.94
C GLU A 109 -13.30 -3.52 -4.68
N LEU A 110 -14.50 -2.95 -4.82
CA LEU A 110 -15.20 -2.20 -3.80
C LEU A 110 -16.55 -2.88 -3.49
N PRO A 111 -16.72 -3.44 -2.29
CA PRO A 111 -18.04 -3.85 -1.83
C PRO A 111 -18.83 -2.60 -1.44
N GLN A 112 -19.91 -2.32 -2.19
CA GLN A 112 -20.81 -1.19 -1.91
C GLN A 112 -22.10 -1.63 -1.20
N ASN A 113 -22.25 -2.93 -0.91
CA ASN A 113 -23.41 -3.51 -0.25
C ASN A 113 -23.19 -3.90 1.21
N GLN A 114 -21.98 -3.74 1.73
CA GLN A 114 -21.61 -4.16 3.08
C GLN A 114 -20.52 -3.25 3.64
N GLY A 115 -20.52 -3.06 4.95
CA GLY A 115 -19.56 -2.20 5.66
C GLY A 115 -20.15 -0.85 6.06
N VAL A 116 -19.27 0.13 6.26
CA VAL A 116 -19.63 1.49 6.68
C VAL A 116 -19.11 2.47 5.64
N SER A 117 -19.91 3.50 5.32
CA SER A 117 -19.49 4.54 4.39
C SER A 117 -18.31 5.34 4.95
N GLY A 118 -17.33 5.66 4.12
CA GLY A 118 -16.19 6.47 4.55
C GLY A 118 -15.05 6.55 3.53
N TRP A 119 -13.98 7.24 3.91
CA TRP A 119 -12.78 7.34 3.09
C TRP A 119 -12.01 6.02 3.09
N LEU A 120 -11.87 5.45 1.90
CA LEU A 120 -10.96 4.36 1.62
C LEU A 120 -9.64 4.95 1.09
N GLU A 121 -8.55 4.70 1.80
CA GLU A 121 -7.21 5.06 1.35
C GLU A 121 -6.74 4.09 0.26
N LEU A 122 -6.61 4.57 -0.98
CA LEU A 122 -6.23 3.73 -2.12
C LEU A 122 -4.71 3.56 -2.21
N GLY A 123 -3.96 4.61 -1.90
CA GLY A 123 -2.51 4.64 -1.87
C GLY A 123 -1.92 5.91 -2.49
N MET A 124 -0.59 5.91 -2.61
CA MET A 124 0.21 6.94 -3.24
C MET A 124 0.35 6.67 -4.74
N ILE A 125 0.23 7.71 -5.55
CA ILE A 125 0.47 7.65 -6.99
C ILE A 125 1.41 8.77 -7.41
N GLN A 126 2.24 8.53 -8.42
CA GLN A 126 2.93 9.59 -9.14
C GLN A 126 2.18 9.93 -10.42
N LEU A 127 1.96 11.22 -10.66
CA LEU A 127 1.44 11.77 -11.91
C LEU A 127 2.53 12.64 -12.55
N SER A 128 3.12 12.23 -13.68
CA SER A 128 4.18 13.04 -14.33
C SER A 128 3.64 14.20 -15.15
N ASP A 129 2.40 14.11 -15.63
CA ASP A 129 1.71 15.16 -16.39
C ASP A 129 0.54 15.79 -15.60
N GLY A 130 0.37 15.40 -14.34
CA GLY A 130 -0.71 15.89 -13.47
C GLY A 130 -2.10 15.36 -13.84
N LYS A 131 -2.22 14.32 -14.67
CA LYS A 131 -3.53 13.83 -15.12
C LYS A 131 -3.88 12.49 -14.51
N LEU A 132 -5.06 12.42 -13.89
CA LEU A 132 -5.63 11.18 -13.37
C LEU A 132 -7.05 10.98 -13.92
N THR A 133 -7.33 9.79 -14.42
CA THR A 133 -8.68 9.32 -14.68
C THR A 133 -9.08 8.32 -13.60
N VAL A 134 -10.21 8.57 -12.95
CA VAL A 134 -10.84 7.63 -12.02
C VAL A 134 -12.11 7.11 -12.68
N HIS A 135 -12.30 5.79 -12.71
CA HIS A 135 -13.45 5.16 -13.34
C HIS A 135 -14.08 4.15 -12.39
N ILE A 136 -15.38 4.25 -12.13
CA ILE A 136 -16.14 3.27 -11.34
C ILE A 136 -17.13 2.56 -12.26
N ALA A 137 -17.18 1.24 -12.17
CA ALA A 137 -18.16 0.43 -12.90
C ALA A 137 -18.61 -0.78 -12.08
N GLY A 138 -19.77 -1.33 -12.41
CA GLY A 138 -20.28 -2.54 -11.78
C GLY A 138 -21.28 -3.28 -12.66
N THR A 139 -21.44 -4.56 -12.39
CA THR A 139 -22.24 -5.49 -13.20
C THR A 139 -23.48 -6.02 -12.47
N SER A 140 -23.62 -5.73 -11.18
CA SER A 140 -24.74 -6.14 -10.32
C SER A 140 -25.07 -5.03 -9.31
N GLY A 141 -26.31 -4.97 -8.80
CA GLY A 141 -26.73 -3.95 -7.83
C GLY A 141 -26.60 -2.51 -8.36
N LYS A 142 -26.75 -1.54 -7.46
CA LYS A 142 -26.58 -0.12 -7.77
C LYS A 142 -25.11 0.27 -7.65
N VAL A 143 -24.52 0.75 -8.73
CA VAL A 143 -23.20 1.38 -8.68
C VAL A 143 -23.33 2.74 -8.03
N LEU A 144 -22.56 2.97 -6.97
CA LEU A 144 -22.53 4.22 -6.21
C LEU A 144 -21.31 5.04 -6.62
N ALA A 145 -21.53 6.18 -7.28
CA ALA A 145 -20.50 7.13 -7.66
C ALA A 145 -20.43 8.26 -6.65
N SER A 146 -19.22 8.52 -6.13
CA SER A 146 -19.00 9.49 -5.06
C SER A 146 -17.74 10.32 -5.31
N ALA A 147 -16.98 10.64 -4.27
CA ALA A 147 -15.90 11.60 -4.30
C ALA A 147 -14.51 10.96 -4.37
N VAL A 148 -13.61 11.63 -5.09
CA VAL A 148 -12.17 11.39 -5.10
C VAL A 148 -11.47 12.52 -4.36
N ARG A 149 -10.48 12.18 -3.54
CA ARG A 149 -9.59 13.13 -2.86
C ARG A 149 -8.14 12.84 -3.24
N LEU A 150 -7.40 13.86 -3.66
CA LEU A 150 -5.96 13.83 -3.86
C LEU A 150 -5.31 14.79 -2.88
N ASN A 151 -4.43 14.27 -2.01
CA ASN A 151 -3.57 15.10 -1.16
C ASN A 151 -2.17 15.08 -1.74
N ILE A 152 -1.58 16.25 -2.00
CA ILE A 152 -0.19 16.37 -2.43
C ILE A 152 0.70 15.71 -1.38
N ILE A 153 1.67 14.93 -1.86
CA ILE A 153 2.78 14.42 -1.06
C ILE A 153 3.99 15.26 -1.41
N ASP A 154 4.59 15.87 -0.39
CA ASP A 154 5.77 16.69 -0.52
C ASP A 154 7.00 15.99 0.09
N GLY A 155 8.16 16.62 -0.16
CA GLY A 155 9.43 16.18 0.39
C GLY A 155 9.78 14.73 0.07
N TYR A 156 10.29 14.03 1.08
CA TYR A 156 10.87 12.70 0.93
C TYR A 156 9.82 11.60 0.75
N GLU A 157 8.59 11.80 1.25
CA GLU A 157 7.50 10.83 1.07
C GLU A 157 7.10 10.70 -0.41
N ALA A 158 7.20 11.77 -1.21
CA ALA A 158 6.91 11.72 -2.64
C ALA A 158 7.79 10.70 -3.38
N MET A 159 9.05 10.57 -2.96
CA MET A 159 9.98 9.61 -3.54
C MET A 159 9.60 8.17 -3.18
N THR A 160 9.05 7.95 -1.98
CA THR A 160 8.58 6.62 -1.56
C THR A 160 7.46 6.10 -2.49
N ALA A 161 6.54 6.98 -2.90
CA ALA A 161 5.44 6.63 -3.81
C ALA A 161 5.95 6.03 -5.14
N LEU A 162 6.96 6.68 -5.74
CA LEU A 162 7.59 6.22 -6.98
C LEU A 162 8.23 4.83 -6.87
N MET A 163 8.79 4.50 -5.71
CA MET A 163 9.43 3.21 -5.49
C MET A 163 8.42 2.09 -5.41
N PHE A 164 7.42 2.23 -4.53
CA PHE A 164 6.43 1.19 -4.32
C PHE A 164 5.52 1.01 -5.52
N GLN A 165 5.32 2.06 -6.32
CA GLN A 165 4.66 1.92 -7.61
C GLN A 165 5.44 1.03 -8.59
N ARG A 166 6.77 1.02 -8.50
CA ARG A 166 7.64 0.18 -9.36
C ARG A 166 7.86 -1.21 -8.83
N ASN A 167 8.00 -1.34 -7.51
CA ASN A 167 8.06 -2.62 -6.83
C ASN A 167 6.95 -2.67 -5.75
N PRO A 168 5.73 -3.12 -6.11
CA PRO A 168 4.61 -3.18 -5.18
C PRO A 168 4.80 -4.22 -4.07
N ASN A 169 5.71 -5.18 -4.25
CA ASN A 169 6.02 -6.21 -3.26
C ASN A 169 7.10 -5.77 -2.26
N LEU A 170 7.69 -4.58 -2.45
CA LEU A 170 8.67 -4.03 -1.53
C LEU A 170 7.97 -3.49 -0.28
N ALA A 171 8.45 -3.90 0.88
CA ALA A 171 8.16 -3.31 2.17
C ALA A 171 9.38 -2.54 2.66
N ALA A 172 9.18 -1.31 3.13
CA ALA A 172 10.20 -0.54 3.82
C ALA A 172 9.76 -0.21 5.23
N MET A 173 10.66 -0.41 6.19
CA MET A 173 10.47 -0.08 7.59
C MET A 173 11.78 0.43 8.19
N LYS A 174 11.71 0.94 9.42
CA LYS A 174 12.90 1.39 10.15
C LYS A 174 12.80 0.98 11.61
N ILE A 175 13.92 0.54 12.18
CA ILE A 175 14.05 0.22 13.60
C ILE A 175 13.51 1.40 14.43
N ASN A 176 12.66 1.09 15.42
CA ASN A 176 12.00 2.04 16.32
C ASN A 176 11.06 3.06 15.64
N SER A 177 10.73 2.90 14.35
CA SER A 177 9.72 3.70 13.67
C SER A 177 8.38 2.97 13.63
N PRO A 178 7.25 3.61 13.98
CA PRO A 178 5.92 3.01 13.90
C PRO A 178 5.34 3.02 12.47
N VAL A 179 6.18 3.24 11.46
CA VAL A 179 5.76 3.39 10.07
C VAL A 179 6.31 2.25 9.23
N LEU A 180 5.42 1.64 8.47
CA LEU A 180 5.69 0.70 7.40
C LEU A 180 5.20 1.32 6.09
N PHE A 181 6.04 1.32 5.06
CA PHE A 181 5.60 1.63 3.71
C PHE A 181 5.56 0.37 2.85
N GLN A 182 4.45 0.13 2.17
CA GLN A 182 4.27 -1.02 1.29
C GLN A 182 3.12 -0.75 0.31
N ASN A 183 3.25 -1.21 -0.93
CA ASN A 183 2.22 -1.07 -1.98
C ASN A 183 1.65 0.37 -2.07
N SER A 184 2.57 1.33 -2.04
CA SER A 184 2.26 2.76 -2.06
C SER A 184 1.40 3.23 -0.88
N ARG A 185 1.42 2.56 0.26
CA ARG A 185 0.67 2.97 1.45
C ARG A 185 1.62 3.21 2.61
N LYS A 186 1.25 4.16 3.47
CA LYS A 186 1.87 4.40 4.77
C LYS A 186 0.98 3.76 5.83
N ILE A 187 1.50 2.75 6.51
CA ILE A 187 0.77 1.90 7.46
C ILE A 187 1.37 2.14 8.85
N GLN A 188 0.50 2.37 9.85
CA GLN A 188 0.91 2.47 11.24
C GLN A 188 1.03 1.07 11.83
N VAL A 189 2.21 0.75 12.33
CA VAL A 189 2.55 -0.55 12.91
C VAL A 189 3.26 -0.35 14.24
N GLN A 190 3.29 -1.38 15.08
CA GLN A 190 4.24 -1.37 16.18
C GLN A 190 5.67 -1.45 15.61
N PRO A 191 6.64 -0.72 16.19
CA PRO A 191 7.95 -0.64 15.59
C PRO A 191 8.71 -1.97 15.60
N PRO A 192 9.52 -2.25 14.56
CA PRO A 192 10.56 -3.26 14.67
C PRO A 192 11.61 -2.82 15.69
N VAL A 193 12.20 -3.79 16.40
CA VAL A 193 13.23 -3.55 17.42
C VAL A 193 14.49 -4.33 17.12
N LEU A 194 15.63 -3.79 17.53
CA LEU A 194 16.92 -4.48 17.46
C LEU A 194 17.26 -5.03 18.85
N ILE A 195 17.41 -6.35 18.95
CA ILE A 195 17.79 -7.05 20.18
C ILE A 195 18.91 -8.02 19.82
N GLU A 196 20.07 -7.90 20.46
CA GLU A 196 21.23 -8.78 20.25
C GLU A 196 21.56 -8.95 18.75
N ASP A 197 21.70 -7.83 18.04
CA ASP A 197 21.97 -7.75 16.59
C ASP A 197 20.93 -8.42 15.68
N THR A 198 19.79 -8.82 16.23
CA THR A 198 18.66 -9.39 15.49
C THR A 198 17.52 -8.39 15.41
N THR A 199 17.01 -8.18 14.19
CA THR A 199 15.81 -7.37 13.97
C THR A 199 14.57 -8.23 14.23
N TRP A 200 13.77 -7.79 15.20
CA TRP A 200 12.50 -8.39 15.57
C TRP A 200 11.36 -7.54 15.05
N VAL A 201 10.36 -8.20 14.47
CA VAL A 201 9.17 -7.54 13.94
C VAL A 201 7.91 -8.09 14.60
N PRO A 202 6.89 -7.23 14.81
CA PRO A 202 5.54 -7.69 15.09
C PRO A 202 4.97 -8.50 13.93
N LEU A 203 4.16 -9.52 14.24
CA LEU A 203 3.48 -10.32 13.21
C LEU A 203 2.67 -9.48 12.20
N ARG A 204 2.09 -8.36 12.63
CA ARG A 204 1.33 -7.46 11.75
C ARG A 204 2.15 -6.95 10.56
N ILE A 205 3.44 -6.70 10.76
CA ILE A 205 4.34 -6.27 9.67
C ILE A 205 4.44 -7.37 8.60
N LEU A 206 4.44 -8.64 9.01
CA LEU A 206 4.52 -9.76 8.07
C LEU A 206 3.21 -9.96 7.30
N SER A 207 2.06 -9.84 7.98
CA SER A 207 0.76 -10.02 7.34
C SER A 207 0.40 -8.85 6.44
N GLU A 208 0.46 -7.62 6.96
CA GLU A 208 0.08 -6.43 6.18
C GLU A 208 1.20 -6.07 5.21
N GLY A 209 2.45 -6.03 5.69
CA GLY A 209 3.60 -5.54 4.93
C GLY A 209 4.22 -6.53 3.96
N LEU A 210 4.08 -7.84 4.15
CA LEU A 210 4.66 -8.83 3.22
C LEU A 210 3.61 -9.71 2.55
N GLY A 211 2.33 -9.49 2.88
CA GLY A 211 1.20 -10.21 2.28
C GLY A 211 1.11 -11.67 2.71
N TYR A 212 1.74 -12.05 3.83
CA TYR A 212 1.66 -13.42 4.34
C TYR A 212 0.30 -13.65 5.00
N SER A 213 -0.29 -14.82 4.78
CA SER A 213 -1.39 -15.27 5.65
C SER A 213 -0.79 -15.60 7.02
N VAL A 214 -1.31 -15.01 8.09
CA VAL A 214 -0.83 -15.22 9.45
C VAL A 214 -2.01 -15.56 10.35
N GLU A 215 -1.96 -16.71 10.99
CA GLU A 215 -2.93 -17.15 11.99
C GLU A 215 -2.23 -17.36 13.34
N TRP A 216 -2.88 -16.88 14.40
CA TRP A 216 -2.39 -17.00 15.77
C TRP A 216 -3.33 -17.90 16.58
N ASP A 217 -2.78 -19.01 17.08
CA ASP A 217 -3.45 -19.91 18.02
C ASP A 217 -2.98 -19.57 19.44
N GLY A 218 -3.79 -18.77 20.13
CA GLY A 218 -3.50 -18.36 21.51
C GLY A 218 -3.60 -19.49 22.53
N GLN A 219 -4.31 -20.59 22.23
CA GLN A 219 -4.42 -21.73 23.15
C GLN A 219 -3.14 -22.55 23.17
N HIS A 220 -2.55 -22.79 22.00
CA HIS A 220 -1.32 -23.57 21.86
C HIS A 220 -0.07 -22.71 21.69
N GLN A 221 -0.22 -21.39 21.69
CA GLN A 221 0.84 -20.41 21.47
C GLN A 221 1.59 -20.62 20.14
N LYS A 222 0.83 -20.90 19.08
CA LYS A 222 1.35 -21.23 17.75
C LYS A 222 1.07 -20.15 16.73
N ILE A 223 2.05 -19.89 15.87
CA ILE A 223 1.96 -18.97 14.75
C ILE A 223 2.00 -19.80 13.48
N PHE A 224 0.92 -19.78 12.71
CA PHE A 224 0.87 -20.37 11.39
C PHE A 224 1.05 -19.26 10.35
N MET A 225 1.99 -19.42 9.44
CA MET A 225 2.22 -18.47 8.36
C MET A 225 2.25 -19.17 7.02
N GLN A 226 1.70 -18.53 6.00
CA GLN A 226 1.70 -19.07 4.64
C GLN A 226 1.94 -17.98 3.60
N SER A 227 2.79 -18.31 2.62
CA SER A 227 2.99 -17.54 1.40
C SER A 227 3.15 -18.51 0.22
N GLY A 228 2.19 -18.49 -0.71
CA GLY A 228 2.09 -19.48 -1.77
C GLY A 228 2.08 -20.91 -1.21
N ASP A 229 3.02 -21.73 -1.67
CA ASP A 229 3.19 -23.13 -1.24
C ASP A 229 4.08 -23.28 0.01
N THR A 230 4.65 -22.19 0.54
CA THR A 230 5.50 -22.23 1.72
C THR A 230 4.67 -21.99 2.97
N THR A 231 4.78 -22.90 3.93
CA THR A 231 4.14 -22.83 5.24
C THR A 231 5.20 -22.83 6.32
N LEU A 232 5.04 -21.97 7.32
CA LEU A 232 5.86 -21.95 8.53
C LEU A 232 4.99 -22.11 9.77
N LEU A 233 5.46 -22.90 10.73
CA LEU A 233 4.84 -23.04 12.04
C LEU A 233 5.87 -22.75 13.12
N PHE A 234 5.57 -21.74 13.93
CA PHE A 234 6.37 -21.39 15.10
C PHE A 234 5.58 -21.63 16.39
N THR A 235 6.30 -21.87 17.48
CA THR A 235 5.73 -21.92 18.83
C THR A 235 6.46 -20.91 19.72
N ILE A 236 5.73 -20.11 20.49
CA ILE A 236 6.34 -19.15 21.41
C ILE A 236 7.27 -19.86 22.39
N GLY A 237 8.48 -19.33 22.57
CA GLY A 237 9.49 -19.87 23.49
C GLY A 237 10.21 -21.12 22.98
N SER A 238 9.86 -21.65 21.80
CA SER A 238 10.58 -22.76 21.16
C SER A 238 11.61 -22.22 20.16
N SER A 239 12.82 -22.79 20.16
CA SER A 239 13.83 -22.57 19.12
C SER A 239 13.71 -23.53 17.93
N GLU A 240 12.66 -24.35 17.90
CA GLU A 240 12.29 -25.18 16.76
C GLU A 240 11.10 -24.58 16.03
N TYR A 241 11.12 -24.65 14.71
CA TYR A 241 10.00 -24.30 13.83
C TYR A 241 9.87 -25.34 12.72
N THR A 242 8.71 -25.42 12.08
CA THR A 242 8.57 -26.25 10.88
C THR A 242 8.42 -25.39 9.63
N LYS A 243 9.02 -25.85 8.54
CA LYS A 243 8.83 -25.32 7.19
C LYS A 243 8.35 -26.46 6.31
N ASN A 244 7.16 -26.32 5.74
CA ASN A 244 6.53 -27.36 4.91
C ASN A 244 6.49 -28.76 5.59
N GLY A 245 6.30 -28.78 6.91
CA GLY A 245 6.23 -29.99 7.73
C GLY A 245 7.58 -30.56 8.17
N GLU A 246 8.70 -30.05 7.65
CA GLU A 246 10.05 -30.42 8.11
C GLU A 246 10.48 -29.52 9.26
N THR A 247 11.20 -30.07 10.24
CA THR A 247 11.64 -29.33 11.44
C THR A 247 13.01 -28.71 11.23
N TYR A 248 13.15 -27.46 11.66
CA TYR A 248 14.36 -26.65 11.59
C TYR A 248 14.60 -25.97 12.93
N GLU A 249 15.85 -25.64 13.22
CA GLU A 249 16.22 -24.84 14.39
C GLU A 249 16.40 -23.38 14.01
N MET A 250 16.14 -22.49 14.97
CA MET A 250 16.41 -21.07 14.88
C MET A 250 17.14 -20.58 16.13
N PRO A 251 18.04 -19.59 15.98
CA PRO A 251 18.87 -19.13 17.10
C PRO A 251 18.08 -18.46 18.21
N PHE A 252 16.91 -17.87 17.90
CA PHE A 252 16.10 -17.15 18.86
C PHE A 252 14.63 -17.52 18.73
N ALA A 253 14.02 -17.86 19.86
CA ALA A 253 12.61 -18.21 19.94
C ALA A 253 11.70 -16.96 19.84
N PRO A 254 10.61 -17.01 19.06
CA PRO A 254 9.53 -16.03 19.11
C PRO A 254 9.03 -15.82 20.53
N PHE A 255 8.72 -14.57 20.86
CA PHE A 255 8.29 -14.19 22.20
C PHE A 255 7.16 -13.17 22.15
N LEU A 256 6.49 -13.01 23.29
CA LEU A 256 5.48 -11.96 23.51
C LEU A 256 6.14 -10.77 24.19
N GLN A 257 5.96 -9.58 23.63
CA GLN A 257 6.33 -8.31 24.22
C GLN A 257 5.09 -7.44 24.32
N GLU A 258 4.60 -7.17 25.54
CA GLU A 258 3.38 -6.38 25.75
C GLU A 258 2.20 -6.90 24.91
N ASP A 259 1.99 -8.23 24.95
CA ASP A 259 0.99 -8.97 24.17
C ASP A 259 1.17 -8.95 22.64
N ILE A 260 2.30 -8.45 22.15
CA ILE A 260 2.68 -8.48 20.74
C ILE A 260 3.63 -9.63 20.48
N THR A 261 3.28 -10.49 19.54
CA THR A 261 4.16 -11.56 19.07
C THR A 261 5.27 -11.01 18.20
N MET A 262 6.51 -11.20 18.65
CA MET A 262 7.74 -10.78 17.99
C MET A 262 8.44 -11.98 17.36
N VAL A 263 8.87 -11.83 16.10
CA VAL A 263 9.58 -12.87 15.34
C VAL A 263 10.82 -12.31 14.66
N PRO A 264 11.88 -13.12 14.44
CA PRO A 264 13.10 -12.68 13.79
C PRO A 264 12.84 -12.44 12.29
N LEU A 265 12.89 -11.17 11.87
CA LEU A 265 12.49 -10.76 10.53
C LEU A 265 13.21 -11.53 9.43
N ARG A 266 14.55 -11.54 9.48
CA ARG A 266 15.38 -12.14 8.43
C ARG A 266 15.05 -13.61 8.23
N LEU A 267 14.94 -14.38 9.31
CA LEU A 267 14.65 -15.80 9.26
C LEU A 267 13.29 -16.06 8.62
N VAL A 268 12.26 -15.32 9.03
CA VAL A 268 10.92 -15.49 8.48
C VAL A 268 10.88 -15.11 7.01
N SER A 269 11.41 -13.94 6.64
CA SER A 269 11.40 -13.45 5.26
C SER A 269 12.21 -14.35 4.32
N GLU A 270 13.42 -14.75 4.70
CA GLU A 270 14.25 -15.64 3.87
C GLU A 270 13.65 -17.07 3.80
N SER A 271 13.01 -17.54 4.87
CA SER A 271 12.28 -18.82 4.84
C SER A 271 11.11 -18.79 3.87
N MET A 272 10.48 -17.63 3.68
CA MET A 272 9.43 -17.37 2.69
C MET A 272 9.96 -16.97 1.31
N GLY A 273 11.29 -17.00 1.08
CA GLY A 273 11.91 -16.72 -0.20
C GLY A 273 12.10 -15.25 -0.53
N GLN A 274 11.97 -14.36 0.46
CA GLN A 274 12.23 -12.92 0.30
C GLN A 274 13.63 -12.53 0.75
N LEU A 275 14.13 -11.46 0.16
CA LEU A 275 15.41 -10.84 0.50
C LEU A 275 15.19 -9.77 1.56
N VAL A 276 16.15 -9.68 2.50
CA VAL A 276 16.18 -8.64 3.53
C VAL A 276 17.45 -7.81 3.41
N PHE A 277 17.28 -6.55 3.04
CA PHE A 277 18.32 -5.55 3.07
C PHE A 277 18.24 -4.72 4.34
N TRP A 278 19.39 -4.48 4.94
CA TRP A 278 19.52 -3.65 6.14
C TRP A 278 20.57 -2.56 5.86
N HIS A 279 20.27 -1.35 6.29
CA HIS A 279 21.15 -0.19 6.20
C HIS A 279 21.57 0.26 7.59
N GLU A 280 22.77 0.85 7.70
CA GLU A 280 23.35 1.31 8.97
C GLU A 280 22.50 2.35 9.73
N SER A 281 21.62 3.08 9.02
CA SER A 281 20.66 4.00 9.63
C SER A 281 19.46 3.31 10.29
N GLY A 282 19.43 1.97 10.30
CA GLY A 282 18.36 1.14 10.84
C GLY A 282 17.18 0.94 9.89
N MET A 283 17.30 1.39 8.64
CA MET A 283 16.31 1.12 7.59
C MET A 283 16.41 -0.34 7.14
N ILE A 284 15.24 -0.92 6.89
CA ILE A 284 15.07 -2.30 6.48
C ILE A 284 14.16 -2.34 5.25
N LEU A 285 14.60 -3.06 4.22
CA LEU A 285 13.83 -3.31 3.02
C LEU A 285 13.62 -4.82 2.85
N VAL A 286 12.40 -5.23 2.55
CA VAL A 286 12.04 -6.64 2.38
C VAL A 286 11.25 -6.79 1.08
N GLY A 287 11.62 -7.76 0.26
CA GLY A 287 10.93 -8.01 -1.01
C GLY A 287 11.51 -9.20 -1.76
N ASP A 288 10.87 -9.55 -2.88
CA ASP A 288 11.33 -10.52 -3.88
C ASP A 288 12.64 -10.09 -4.56
N GLU A 289 12.82 -8.78 -4.73
CA GLU A 289 14.07 -8.16 -5.13
C GLU A 289 14.38 -6.93 -4.27
N VAL A 290 15.65 -6.71 -3.96
CA VAL A 290 16.12 -5.43 -3.42
C VAL A 290 16.77 -4.69 -4.57
N PRO A 291 16.10 -3.70 -5.19
CA PRO A 291 16.55 -3.12 -6.46
C PRO A 291 17.65 -2.06 -6.28
N PHE A 292 18.45 -2.14 -5.21
CA PHE A 292 19.40 -1.10 -4.84
C PHE A 292 20.82 -1.62 -4.73
N ASP A 293 21.75 -0.77 -5.18
CA ASP A 293 23.17 -0.92 -4.97
C ASP A 293 23.60 0.20 -4.00
N THR A 294 24.15 -0.18 -2.85
CA THR A 294 24.45 0.75 -1.75
C THR A 294 25.45 1.84 -2.14
N GLU A 295 26.31 1.59 -3.13
CA GLU A 295 27.29 2.58 -3.59
C GLU A 295 26.66 3.54 -4.60
N THR A 296 25.84 3.05 -5.52
CA THR A 296 25.25 3.91 -6.57
C THR A 296 23.97 4.61 -6.15
N ASP A 297 23.27 4.11 -5.13
CA ASP A 297 21.95 4.59 -4.70
C ASP A 297 21.98 5.31 -3.32
N ALA A 298 23.16 5.74 -2.83
CA ALA A 298 23.30 6.38 -1.52
C ALA A 298 22.33 7.58 -1.30
N LYS A 299 22.23 8.50 -2.27
CA LYS A 299 21.29 9.65 -2.19
C LYS A 299 19.84 9.22 -2.07
N PHE A 300 19.51 8.08 -2.66
CA PHE A 300 18.18 7.51 -2.62
C PHE A 300 17.90 6.87 -1.25
N LEU A 301 18.89 6.16 -0.67
CA LEU A 301 18.80 5.63 0.69
C LEU A 301 18.68 6.77 1.73
N ASP A 302 19.39 7.88 1.54
CA ASP A 302 19.24 9.10 2.37
C ASP A 302 17.81 9.66 2.30
N THR A 303 17.24 9.72 1.09
CA THR A 303 15.87 10.20 0.85
C THR A 303 14.86 9.30 1.55
N LEU A 304 14.99 7.98 1.40
CA LEU A 304 14.15 7.00 2.08
C LEU A 304 14.22 7.16 3.60
N GLN A 305 15.43 7.28 4.14
CA GLN A 305 15.64 7.48 5.57
C GLN A 305 14.89 8.72 6.10
N MET A 306 14.88 9.80 5.33
CA MET A 306 14.17 11.02 5.69
C MET A 306 12.65 10.87 5.65
N ALA A 307 12.10 9.95 4.85
CA ALA A 307 10.65 9.65 4.84
C ALA A 307 10.17 8.89 6.10
N PHE A 308 11.09 8.27 6.85
CA PHE A 308 10.80 7.65 8.15
C PHE A 308 11.02 8.57 9.35
N SER A 309 11.46 9.81 9.11
CA SER A 309 11.77 10.82 10.14
C SER A 309 10.58 11.73 10.40
#